data_AF-A0A8H4FQC1-F1
#
_entry.id   AF-A0A8H4FQC1-F1
#
_cell.length_a   1.000
_cell.length_b   1.000
_cell.length_c   1.000
_cell.angle_alpha   90.00
_cell.angle_beta   90.00
_cell.angle_gamma   90.00
#
_symmetry.space_group_name_H-M   'P 1'
#
loop_
_entity.id
_entity.type
_entity.pdbx_description
1 polymer ?
#
loop_
_entity_poly.entity_id
_entity_poly.type
_entity_poly.pdbx_seq_one_letter_code
_entity_poly.pdbx_strand_id
1 'polypeptide(L)'
;MSSLPRHGLRPSTTFLYSKATTSHQFKLPIASRIFHNTKPSNQFTPNHHHHFSTSKMGSNSFDQDWKTAAPYLPSSKAEVDGKPFDKKIRGECHCGQVSYWLSRDRPLASKFCHCRDCQKMHGAPFQWAAIFHKTDLAFDRGVDGLAFYNSGSKKTSHDLPCKVSCGHCGSRIMDEGRNMVLLFPGLLHFDEEEKREKFDVQMHIFYKQRVVDLPDGRPKWAALDEKSELMDELLDDEKSEKISVSKATESSESAKRKRTA
;
A
#
# COMPACT_ATOMS: atom_id res chain seq x y z
N MET A 1 -5.70 12.79 -55.57
CA MET A 1 -6.91 13.31 -54.90
C MET A 1 -7.34 12.31 -53.84
N SER A 2 -7.26 12.72 -52.56
CA SER A 2 -8.16 12.35 -51.44
C SER A 2 -7.39 12.41 -50.12
N SER A 3 -7.16 13.65 -49.68
CA SER A 3 -6.82 14.03 -48.32
C SER A 3 -7.95 13.66 -47.36
N LEU A 4 -7.63 12.99 -46.25
CA LEU A 4 -8.51 12.87 -45.09
C LEU A 4 -8.02 13.78 -43.94
N PRO A 5 -8.92 14.30 -43.10
CA PRO A 5 -8.70 15.52 -42.34
C PRO A 5 -8.10 15.27 -40.95
N ARG A 6 -7.24 16.21 -40.52
CA ARG A 6 -6.69 16.30 -39.17
C ARG A 6 -7.78 16.80 -38.20
N HIS A 7 -8.10 16.01 -37.18
CA HIS A 7 -8.88 16.49 -36.04
C HIS A 7 -7.96 17.22 -35.06
N GLY A 8 -8.24 18.51 -34.87
CA GLY A 8 -7.52 19.39 -33.94
C GLY A 8 -7.88 19.12 -32.48
N LEU A 9 -6.84 19.01 -31.65
CA LEU A 9 -6.95 18.97 -30.20
C LEU A 9 -7.20 20.40 -29.67
N ARG A 10 -8.24 20.56 -28.85
CA ARG A 10 -8.53 21.80 -28.11
C ARG A 10 -7.71 21.83 -26.80
N PRO A 11 -7.17 22.98 -26.39
CA PRO A 11 -6.44 23.09 -25.13
C PRO A 11 -7.40 23.17 -23.94
N SER A 12 -7.09 22.39 -22.90
CA SER A 12 -7.78 22.37 -21.61
C SER A 12 -7.36 23.56 -20.75
N THR A 13 -8.35 24.18 -20.12
CA THR A 13 -8.28 25.35 -19.24
C THR A 13 -7.53 25.07 -17.93
N THR A 14 -6.57 25.93 -17.61
CA THR A 14 -5.80 25.98 -16.36
C THR A 14 -6.67 26.55 -15.23
N PHE A 15 -6.90 25.78 -14.16
CA PHE A 15 -7.47 26.27 -12.91
C PHE A 15 -6.35 26.68 -11.94
N LEU A 16 -6.34 27.95 -11.55
CA LEU A 16 -5.46 28.53 -10.54
C LEU A 16 -6.04 28.27 -9.15
N TYR A 17 -5.27 27.61 -8.27
CA TYR A 17 -5.57 27.54 -6.83
C TYR A 17 -4.53 28.31 -6.02
N SER A 18 -5.02 29.30 -5.28
CA SER A 18 -4.30 30.16 -4.35
C SER A 18 -3.92 29.43 -3.06
N LYS A 19 -2.67 29.57 -2.61
CA LYS A 19 -2.16 29.03 -1.35
C LYS A 19 -2.32 30.07 -0.23
N ALA A 20 -3.02 29.72 0.84
CA ALA A 20 -2.99 30.43 2.11
C ALA A 20 -2.16 29.62 3.12
N THR A 21 -1.07 30.21 3.60
CA THR A 21 -0.18 29.67 4.63
C THR A 21 -0.53 30.27 5.99
N THR A 22 -0.71 29.43 7.01
CA THR A 22 -0.67 29.88 8.41
C THR A 22 0.20 28.93 9.22
N SER A 23 1.25 29.50 9.79
CA SER A 23 2.22 28.87 10.67
C SER A 23 1.68 28.80 12.10
N HIS A 24 1.87 27.68 12.78
CA HIS A 24 1.80 27.64 14.24
C HIS A 24 2.97 26.87 14.84
N GLN A 25 3.65 27.56 15.74
CA GLN A 25 4.86 27.18 16.46
C GLN A 25 4.57 26.12 17.53
N PHE A 26 5.40 25.10 17.59
CA PHE A 26 5.48 24.14 18.69
C PHE A 26 6.44 24.66 19.78
N LYS A 27 6.00 24.62 21.05
CA LYS A 27 6.84 24.76 22.25
C LYS A 27 7.01 23.40 22.93
N LEU A 28 8.24 23.01 23.18
CA LEU A 28 8.64 21.86 24.02
C LEU A 28 8.85 22.32 25.48
N PRO A 29 8.73 21.40 26.45
CA PRO A 29 9.61 21.42 27.61
C PRO A 29 10.34 20.09 27.87
N ILE A 30 11.67 20.24 27.87
CA ILE A 30 12.75 19.74 28.72
C ILE A 30 12.51 18.53 29.68
N ALA A 31 13.56 17.70 29.67
CA ALA A 31 13.85 16.47 30.39
C ALA A 31 13.90 16.52 31.93
N SER A 32 13.75 15.33 32.53
CA SER A 32 14.52 14.92 33.72
C SER A 32 14.95 13.46 33.60
N ARG A 33 16.24 13.22 33.93
CA ARG A 33 16.88 11.91 34.21
C ARG A 33 16.30 11.40 35.56
N ILE A 34 16.45 10.16 36.04
CA ILE A 34 17.69 9.41 36.29
C ILE A 34 17.41 7.93 36.68
N PHE A 35 18.43 7.10 36.45
CA PHE A 35 18.96 5.96 37.21
C PHE A 35 18.71 4.52 36.75
N HIS A 36 19.87 3.84 36.66
CA HIS A 36 20.15 2.49 36.21
C HIS A 36 19.93 1.50 37.36
N ASN A 37 19.64 0.24 37.04
CA ASN A 37 20.31 -0.85 37.73
C ASN A 37 20.43 -2.09 36.83
N THR A 38 21.68 -2.50 36.62
CA THR A 38 22.10 -3.73 35.95
C THR A 38 22.35 -4.80 37.00
N LYS A 39 22.14 -6.08 36.66
CA LYS A 39 23.16 -7.12 36.84
C LYS A 39 22.84 -8.39 36.02
N PRO A 40 23.88 -9.11 35.55
CA PRO A 40 23.77 -10.17 34.55
C PRO A 40 23.82 -11.56 35.19
N SER A 41 23.43 -12.59 34.43
CA SER A 41 24.01 -13.93 34.60
C SER A 41 24.12 -14.64 33.25
N ASN A 42 25.35 -15.06 32.96
CA ASN A 42 25.73 -15.96 31.87
C ASN A 42 25.32 -17.39 32.23
N GLN A 43 24.95 -18.20 31.24
CA GLN A 43 25.52 -19.54 31.05
C GLN A 43 25.11 -20.13 29.70
N PHE A 44 26.13 -20.58 28.95
CA PHE A 44 26.07 -21.33 27.70
C PHE A 44 26.17 -22.82 28.03
N THR A 45 25.32 -23.68 27.44
CA THR A 45 25.70 -25.03 26.94
C THR A 45 24.70 -25.51 25.88
N PRO A 46 25.12 -26.36 24.91
CA PRO A 46 24.32 -26.73 23.73
C PRO A 46 23.66 -28.12 23.83
N ASN A 47 22.74 -28.36 22.88
CA ASN A 47 22.06 -29.62 22.51
C ASN A 47 20.87 -30.07 23.36
N HIS A 48 19.66 -29.82 22.84
CA HIS A 48 18.56 -30.78 22.98
C HIS A 48 17.67 -30.79 21.73
N HIS A 49 17.46 -32.00 21.20
CA HIS A 49 16.52 -32.31 20.12
C HIS A 49 15.10 -31.93 20.54
N HIS A 50 14.46 -31.00 19.82
CA HIS A 50 13.06 -30.66 20.05
C HIS A 50 12.13 -31.66 19.35
N HIS A 51 11.63 -32.60 20.14
CA HIS A 51 10.39 -33.32 19.88
C HIS A 51 9.25 -32.30 19.78
N PHE A 52 8.52 -32.29 18.67
CA PHE A 52 7.36 -31.41 18.45
C PHE A 52 6.18 -31.92 19.28
N SER A 53 6.07 -31.44 20.53
CA SER A 53 4.93 -31.69 21.40
C SER A 53 3.86 -30.64 21.13
N THR A 54 2.68 -31.08 20.68
CA THR A 54 1.48 -30.26 20.50
C THR A 54 0.99 -29.75 21.86
N SER A 55 1.44 -28.57 22.28
CA SER A 55 0.86 -27.87 23.43
C SER A 55 -0.45 -27.22 23.03
N LYS A 56 -1.57 -27.71 23.58
CA LYS A 56 -2.86 -27.02 23.64
C LYS A 56 -2.64 -25.60 24.15
N MET A 57 -2.76 -24.60 23.28
CA MET A 57 -2.80 -23.19 23.69
C MET A 57 -4.11 -22.93 24.43
N GLY A 58 -4.00 -22.52 25.69
CA GLY A 58 -5.11 -22.00 26.47
C GLY A 58 -5.63 -20.71 25.83
N SER A 59 -6.94 -20.67 25.60
CA SER A 59 -7.63 -19.49 25.06
C SER A 59 -7.69 -18.40 26.13
N ASN A 60 -6.86 -17.36 26.01
CA ASN A 60 -7.05 -16.14 26.78
C ASN A 60 -8.26 -15.38 26.21
N SER A 61 -9.24 -15.09 27.06
CA SER A 61 -10.54 -14.51 26.69
C SER A 61 -10.50 -13.03 26.25
N PHE A 62 -9.32 -12.45 26.04
CA PHE A 62 -9.13 -11.10 25.50
C PHE A 62 -8.85 -11.10 23.98
N ASP A 63 -8.55 -12.25 23.37
CA ASP A 63 -8.15 -12.37 21.95
C ASP A 63 -9.32 -12.45 20.94
N GLN A 64 -10.57 -12.33 21.38
CA GLN A 64 -11.77 -12.63 20.57
C GLN A 64 -12.60 -11.42 20.16
N ASP A 65 -12.34 -10.23 20.73
CA ASP A 65 -13.18 -9.03 20.51
C ASP A 65 -13.19 -8.58 19.04
N TRP A 66 -12.05 -8.71 18.35
CA TRP A 66 -11.95 -8.32 16.96
C TRP A 66 -12.74 -9.21 16.00
N LYS A 67 -12.92 -10.51 16.33
CA LYS A 67 -13.66 -11.45 15.46
C LYS A 67 -15.15 -11.15 15.40
N THR A 68 -15.66 -10.43 16.40
CA THR A 68 -17.05 -9.99 16.47
C THR A 68 -17.29 -8.61 15.86
N ALA A 69 -16.26 -7.99 15.29
CA ALA A 69 -16.34 -6.70 14.62
C ALA A 69 -16.08 -6.83 13.12
N ALA A 70 -16.55 -5.85 12.34
CA ALA A 70 -16.14 -5.73 10.95
C ALA A 70 -14.59 -5.64 10.85
N PRO A 71 -13.97 -6.25 9.83
CA PRO A 71 -14.60 -6.98 8.72
C PRO A 71 -14.86 -8.48 8.99
N TYR A 72 -14.65 -8.96 10.22
CA TYR A 72 -14.59 -10.39 10.57
C TYR A 72 -15.94 -11.03 10.85
N LEU A 73 -17.00 -10.23 10.91
CA LEU A 73 -18.37 -10.72 10.98
C LEU A 73 -18.75 -11.49 9.71
N PRO A 74 -19.51 -12.59 9.83
CA PRO A 74 -20.11 -13.23 8.68
C PRO A 74 -21.07 -12.28 7.99
N SER A 75 -21.17 -12.36 6.66
CA SER A 75 -22.05 -11.49 5.86
C SER A 75 -23.51 -11.50 6.33
N SER A 76 -23.99 -12.62 6.90
CA SER A 76 -25.35 -12.74 7.43
C SER A 76 -25.61 -11.90 8.69
N LYS A 77 -24.56 -11.40 9.33
CA LYS A 77 -24.60 -10.54 10.52
C LYS A 77 -23.95 -9.18 10.28
N ALA A 78 -23.37 -8.97 9.09
CA ALA A 78 -22.73 -7.72 8.73
C ALA A 78 -23.79 -6.72 8.24
N GLU A 79 -23.53 -5.45 8.50
CA GLU A 79 -24.37 -4.33 8.06
C GLU A 79 -23.51 -3.21 7.50
N VAL A 80 -24.06 -2.48 6.54
CA VAL A 80 -23.46 -1.27 5.96
C VAL A 80 -24.51 -0.16 6.08
N ASP A 81 -24.19 0.89 6.83
CA ASP A 81 -25.09 2.03 7.08
C ASP A 81 -26.50 1.60 7.59
N GLY A 82 -26.54 0.61 8.49
CA GLY A 82 -27.77 0.07 9.07
C GLY A 82 -28.61 -0.79 8.12
N LYS A 83 -28.05 -1.19 6.98
CA LYS A 83 -28.69 -2.09 6.01
C LYS A 83 -27.98 -3.45 5.98
N PRO A 84 -28.70 -4.55 5.69
CA PRO A 84 -28.07 -5.86 5.52
C PRO A 84 -26.95 -5.83 4.48
N PHE A 85 -25.87 -6.57 4.75
CA PHE A 85 -24.75 -6.68 3.83
C PHE A 85 -25.15 -7.33 2.50
N ASP A 86 -25.03 -6.57 1.41
CA ASP A 86 -25.23 -7.06 0.05
C ASP A 86 -23.92 -7.66 -0.50
N LYS A 87 -23.95 -8.88 -1.05
CA LYS A 87 -22.76 -9.59 -1.54
C LYS A 87 -22.52 -9.27 -3.02
N LYS A 88 -21.53 -8.41 -3.32
CA LYS A 88 -21.27 -7.98 -4.71
C LYS A 88 -20.07 -8.64 -5.36
N ILE A 89 -18.93 -8.66 -4.66
CA ILE A 89 -17.67 -9.19 -5.21
C ILE A 89 -17.09 -10.18 -4.21
N ARG A 90 -16.78 -11.38 -4.68
CA ARG A 90 -16.15 -12.41 -3.88
C ARG A 90 -14.63 -12.29 -3.96
N GLY A 91 -13.95 -12.56 -2.85
CA GLY A 91 -12.51 -12.82 -2.85
C GLY A 91 -12.16 -14.06 -2.04
N GLU A 92 -11.06 -14.70 -2.40
CA GLU A 92 -10.53 -15.84 -1.65
C GLU A 92 -9.01 -15.93 -1.72
N CYS A 93 -8.41 -16.54 -0.70
CA CYS A 93 -6.99 -16.87 -0.77
C CYS A 93 -6.74 -18.00 -1.79
N HIS A 94 -5.48 -18.18 -2.20
CA HIS A 94 -5.11 -19.17 -3.21
C HIS A 94 -5.59 -20.60 -2.89
N CYS A 95 -5.52 -21.03 -1.62
CA CYS A 95 -5.98 -22.36 -1.22
C CYS A 95 -7.49 -22.45 -1.00
N GLY A 96 -8.22 -21.35 -1.11
CA GLY A 96 -9.65 -21.28 -0.85
C GLY A 96 -10.06 -21.46 0.62
N GLN A 97 -9.15 -21.66 1.58
CA GLN A 97 -9.59 -21.84 2.99
C GLN A 97 -10.20 -20.56 3.60
N VAL A 98 -9.81 -19.40 3.08
CA VAL A 98 -10.33 -18.09 3.48
C VAL A 98 -11.08 -17.50 2.31
N SER A 99 -12.33 -17.09 2.53
CA SER A 99 -13.08 -16.28 1.56
C SER A 99 -13.90 -15.21 2.23
N TYR A 100 -14.17 -14.15 1.48
CA TYR A 100 -14.87 -12.96 1.94
C TYR A 100 -15.66 -12.32 0.80
N TRP A 101 -16.54 -11.39 1.15
CA TRP A 101 -17.35 -10.62 0.23
C TRP A 101 -17.12 -9.13 0.43
N LEU A 102 -17.26 -8.38 -0.65
CA LEU A 102 -17.36 -6.93 -0.65
C LEU A 102 -18.80 -6.50 -0.92
N SER A 103 -19.26 -5.48 -0.20
CA SER A 103 -20.58 -4.85 -0.40
C SER A 103 -20.60 -3.73 -1.44
N ARG A 104 -19.41 -3.30 -1.86
CA ARG A 104 -19.20 -2.29 -2.89
C ARG A 104 -18.63 -2.93 -4.14
N ASP A 105 -19.08 -2.44 -5.29
CA ASP A 105 -18.60 -2.83 -6.61
C ASP A 105 -17.38 -2.01 -7.06
N ARG A 106 -16.97 -0.99 -6.28
CA ARG A 106 -15.79 -0.16 -6.52
C ARG A 106 -15.13 0.28 -5.21
N PRO A 107 -13.80 0.37 -5.16
CA PRO A 107 -13.08 0.91 -4.01
C PRO A 107 -13.27 2.42 -3.88
N LEU A 108 -12.96 2.94 -2.69
CA LEU A 108 -12.86 4.37 -2.44
C LEU A 108 -11.62 4.97 -3.11
N ALA A 109 -10.54 4.18 -3.18
CA ALA A 109 -9.36 4.49 -3.97
C ALA A 109 -8.60 3.20 -4.36
N SER A 110 -7.89 3.21 -5.48
CA SER A 110 -7.04 2.10 -5.94
C SER A 110 -5.64 2.62 -6.26
N LYS A 111 -4.61 2.07 -5.60
CA LYS A 111 -3.26 2.63 -5.61
C LYS A 111 -2.19 1.56 -5.77
N PHE A 112 -1.12 1.89 -6.48
CA PHE A 112 0.15 1.15 -6.41
C PHE A 112 1.08 1.84 -5.40
N CYS A 113 1.47 1.12 -4.35
CA CYS A 113 2.43 1.59 -3.35
C CYS A 113 3.82 1.01 -3.63
N HIS A 114 4.78 1.91 -3.82
CA HIS A 114 6.16 1.60 -4.19
C HIS A 114 7.13 1.64 -3.01
N CYS A 115 6.66 1.77 -1.77
CA CYS A 115 7.57 1.85 -0.64
C CYS A 115 8.33 0.53 -0.41
N ARG A 116 9.54 0.59 0.15
CA ARG A 116 10.36 -0.63 0.34
C ARG A 116 9.73 -1.67 1.25
N ASP A 117 8.93 -1.26 2.22
CA ASP A 117 8.20 -2.21 3.08
C ASP A 117 7.17 -2.99 2.27
N CYS A 118 6.35 -2.31 1.44
CA CYS A 118 5.39 -2.95 0.54
C CYS A 118 6.09 -3.90 -0.43
N GLN A 119 7.22 -3.49 -1.03
CA GLN A 119 7.99 -4.34 -1.93
C GLN A 119 8.47 -5.63 -1.26
N LYS A 120 9.14 -5.50 -0.10
CA LYS A 120 9.70 -6.63 0.64
C LYS A 120 8.62 -7.57 1.13
N MET A 121 7.53 -7.02 1.66
CA MET A 121 6.42 -7.80 2.18
C MET A 121 5.69 -8.55 1.07
N HIS A 122 5.43 -7.91 -0.07
CA HIS A 122 4.70 -8.54 -1.16
C HIS A 122 5.58 -9.40 -2.06
N GLY A 123 6.92 -9.30 -1.95
CA GLY A 123 7.83 -9.94 -2.88
C GLY A 123 7.62 -9.47 -4.31
N ALA A 124 7.17 -8.22 -4.48
CA ALA A 124 6.71 -7.66 -5.75
C ALA A 124 7.24 -6.23 -5.95
N PRO A 125 7.29 -5.71 -7.19
CA PRO A 125 7.75 -4.35 -7.45
C PRO A 125 6.94 -3.25 -6.75
N PHE A 126 5.68 -3.54 -6.41
CA PHE A 126 4.78 -2.68 -5.67
C PHE A 126 3.64 -3.49 -5.05
N GLN A 127 2.92 -2.88 -4.12
CA GLN A 127 1.65 -3.38 -3.60
C GLN A 127 0.49 -2.72 -4.36
N TRP A 128 -0.46 -3.51 -4.85
CA TRP A 128 -1.75 -3.00 -5.33
C TRP A 128 -2.78 -3.02 -4.19
N ALA A 129 -3.24 -1.85 -3.75
CA ALA A 129 -4.24 -1.72 -2.71
C ALA A 129 -5.50 -1.00 -3.19
N ALA A 130 -6.64 -1.65 -2.99
CA ALA A 130 -7.97 -1.09 -3.12
C ALA A 130 -8.53 -0.78 -1.72
N ILE A 131 -8.93 0.46 -1.49
CA ILE A 131 -9.31 0.97 -0.17
C ILE A 131 -10.82 0.87 0.03
N PHE A 132 -11.24 0.29 1.15
CA PHE A 132 -12.64 0.14 1.55
C PHE A 132 -12.81 0.47 3.04
N HIS A 133 -14.04 0.81 3.46
CA HIS A 133 -14.33 0.81 4.90
C HIS A 133 -14.29 -0.63 5.42
N LYS A 134 -14.00 -0.82 6.71
CA LYS A 134 -14.04 -2.16 7.32
C LYS A 134 -15.42 -2.82 7.16
N THR A 135 -16.48 -2.04 7.25
CA THR A 135 -17.87 -2.50 7.10
C THR A 135 -18.20 -2.97 5.68
N ASP A 136 -17.43 -2.56 4.68
CA ASP A 136 -17.65 -2.98 3.29
C ASP A 136 -17.12 -4.39 3.00
N LEU A 137 -16.44 -5.03 3.96
CA LEU A 137 -15.90 -6.38 3.84
C LEU A 137 -16.49 -7.28 4.94
N ALA A 138 -16.90 -8.48 4.55
CA ALA A 138 -17.37 -9.51 5.48
C ALA A 138 -16.70 -10.85 5.13
N PHE A 139 -16.05 -11.48 6.10
CA PHE A 139 -15.51 -12.83 5.92
C PHE A 139 -16.64 -13.86 5.86
N ASP A 140 -16.60 -14.76 4.89
CA ASP A 140 -17.58 -15.84 4.71
C ASP A 140 -17.09 -17.12 5.41
N ARG A 141 -15.78 -17.40 5.32
CA ARG A 141 -15.11 -18.51 6.00
C ARG A 141 -13.63 -18.22 6.27
N GLY A 142 -13.05 -18.98 7.20
CA GLY A 142 -11.59 -19.04 7.40
C GLY A 142 -11.00 -17.97 8.31
N VAL A 143 -11.83 -17.22 9.07
CA VAL A 143 -11.37 -16.19 10.02
C VAL A 143 -10.36 -16.74 11.03
N ASP A 144 -10.59 -17.95 11.55
CA ASP A 144 -9.68 -18.59 12.51
C ASP A 144 -8.34 -19.02 11.90
N GLY A 145 -8.27 -19.11 10.56
CA GLY A 145 -7.06 -19.44 9.81
C GLY A 145 -6.26 -18.22 9.35
N LEU A 146 -6.60 -17.01 9.84
CA LEU A 146 -5.88 -15.79 9.50
C LEU A 146 -4.59 -15.65 10.30
N ALA A 147 -3.56 -15.13 9.64
CA ALA A 147 -2.29 -14.74 10.26
C ALA A 147 -2.14 -13.21 10.21
N PHE A 148 -1.62 -12.66 11.31
CA PHE A 148 -1.46 -11.23 11.53
C PHE A 148 0.00 -10.83 11.71
N TYR A 149 0.36 -9.66 11.19
CA TYR A 149 1.69 -9.08 11.36
C TYR A 149 1.64 -7.56 11.44
N ASN A 150 2.17 -6.97 12.51
CA ASN A 150 2.36 -5.53 12.61
C ASN A 150 3.76 -5.17 12.10
N SER A 151 3.85 -4.44 10.99
CA SER A 151 5.13 -4.09 10.37
C SER A 151 5.94 -3.05 11.15
N GLY A 152 5.29 -2.23 11.97
CA GLY A 152 5.96 -1.23 12.81
C GLY A 152 6.68 -1.86 14.00
N SER A 153 6.02 -2.78 14.71
CA SER A 153 6.59 -3.51 15.85
C SER A 153 7.36 -4.77 15.43
N LYS A 154 7.19 -5.22 14.19
CA LYS A 154 7.74 -6.47 13.63
C LYS A 154 7.31 -7.72 14.41
N LYS A 155 6.07 -7.73 14.89
CA LYS A 155 5.49 -8.83 15.67
C LYS A 155 4.33 -9.48 14.94
N THR A 156 4.14 -10.77 15.17
CA THR A 156 2.95 -11.51 14.77
C THR A 156 1.84 -11.24 15.79
N SER A 157 1.14 -10.12 15.61
CA SER A 157 0.05 -9.67 16.48
C SER A 157 -1.01 -8.93 15.69
N HIS A 158 -2.23 -8.91 16.22
CA HIS A 158 -3.36 -8.14 15.70
C HIS A 158 -3.37 -6.70 16.25
N ASP A 159 -2.20 -6.05 16.29
CA ASP A 159 -2.08 -4.65 16.69
C ASP A 159 -2.28 -3.74 15.48
N LEU A 160 -3.34 -2.92 15.46
CA LEU A 160 -3.62 -2.06 14.31
C LEU A 160 -2.65 -0.87 14.20
N PRO A 161 -2.19 -0.52 12.97
CA PRO A 161 -2.46 -1.20 11.71
C PRO A 161 -1.66 -2.50 11.57
N CYS A 162 -2.28 -3.55 11.03
CA CYS A 162 -1.65 -4.84 10.81
C CYS A 162 -1.88 -5.39 9.40
N LYS A 163 -1.06 -6.35 9.02
CA LYS A 163 -1.16 -7.13 7.77
C LYS A 163 -1.96 -8.39 8.05
N VAL A 164 -2.87 -8.73 7.15
CA VAL A 164 -3.73 -9.92 7.26
C VAL A 164 -3.46 -10.84 6.08
N SER A 165 -3.24 -12.12 6.35
CA SER A 165 -2.94 -13.14 5.36
C SER A 165 -3.58 -14.48 5.71
N CYS A 166 -3.70 -15.38 4.74
CA CYS A 166 -4.06 -16.77 5.01
C CYS A 166 -2.88 -17.46 5.70
N GLY A 167 -3.09 -17.98 6.92
CA GLY A 167 -2.07 -18.70 7.68
C GLY A 167 -1.66 -20.04 7.07
N HIS A 168 -2.44 -20.57 6.11
CA HIS A 168 -2.13 -21.81 5.41
C HIS A 168 -1.27 -21.59 4.15
N CYS A 169 -1.75 -20.80 3.18
CA CYS A 169 -1.06 -20.62 1.89
C CYS A 169 -0.27 -19.32 1.78
N GLY A 170 -0.30 -18.44 2.79
CA GLY A 170 0.44 -17.18 2.80
C GLY A 170 -0.13 -16.09 1.89
N SER A 171 -1.25 -16.32 1.18
CA SER A 171 -1.88 -15.26 0.36
C SER A 171 -2.17 -14.05 1.24
N ARG A 172 -1.59 -12.91 0.88
CA ARG A 172 -1.83 -11.63 1.54
C ARG A 172 -3.23 -11.19 1.16
N ILE A 173 -4.05 -10.83 2.13
CA ILE A 173 -5.47 -10.49 1.91
C ILE A 173 -5.67 -8.97 1.94
N MET A 174 -5.24 -8.33 3.03
CA MET A 174 -5.41 -6.89 3.23
C MET A 174 -4.42 -6.34 4.25
N ASP A 175 -4.27 -5.02 4.27
CA ASP A 175 -3.83 -4.30 5.47
C ASP A 175 -5.06 -3.77 6.20
N GLU A 176 -5.14 -4.04 7.50
CA GLU A 176 -6.21 -3.53 8.36
C GLU A 176 -5.74 -2.27 9.09
N GLY A 177 -6.46 -1.17 8.90
CA GLY A 177 -6.36 0.04 9.70
C GLY A 177 -7.49 0.13 10.72
N ARG A 178 -7.62 1.28 11.39
CA ARG A 178 -8.67 1.48 12.41
C ARG A 178 -10.09 1.39 11.84
N ASN A 179 -10.32 2.06 10.72
CA ASN A 179 -11.65 2.17 10.08
C ASN A 179 -11.68 1.68 8.63
N MET A 180 -10.50 1.45 8.03
CA MET A 180 -10.33 1.13 6.62
C MET A 180 -9.57 -0.19 6.47
N VAL A 181 -9.80 -0.86 5.34
CA VAL A 181 -8.95 -1.94 4.85
C VAL A 181 -8.32 -1.53 3.52
N LEU A 182 -7.07 -1.91 3.31
CA LEU A 182 -6.39 -1.86 2.02
C LEU A 182 -6.35 -3.30 1.50
N LEU A 183 -7.36 -3.66 0.74
CA LEU A 183 -7.53 -4.98 0.16
C LEU A 183 -6.63 -5.18 -1.05
N PHE A 184 -6.15 -6.40 -1.29
CA PHE A 184 -5.34 -6.71 -2.46
C PHE A 184 -6.20 -7.32 -3.58
N PRO A 185 -6.43 -6.60 -4.71
CA PRO A 185 -7.41 -7.02 -5.71
C PRO A 185 -7.10 -8.32 -6.46
N GLY A 186 -5.85 -8.80 -6.42
CA GLY A 186 -5.45 -10.06 -7.06
C GLY A 186 -6.13 -11.31 -6.48
N LEU A 187 -6.84 -11.19 -5.35
CA LEU A 187 -7.63 -12.26 -4.74
C LEU A 187 -9.12 -12.20 -5.09
N LEU A 188 -9.56 -11.21 -5.87
CA LEU A 188 -10.96 -11.00 -6.22
C LEU A 188 -11.35 -11.80 -7.46
N HIS A 189 -12.59 -12.30 -7.49
CA HIS A 189 -13.19 -12.89 -8.67
C HIS A 189 -13.84 -11.80 -9.51
N PHE A 190 -13.27 -11.53 -10.67
CA PHE A 190 -13.84 -10.64 -11.67
C PHE A 190 -14.48 -11.46 -12.78
N ASP A 191 -15.74 -11.85 -12.58
CA ASP A 191 -16.50 -12.64 -13.57
C ASP A 191 -16.80 -11.83 -14.85
N GLU A 192 -16.73 -10.50 -14.76
CA GLU A 192 -17.01 -9.54 -15.83
C GLU A 192 -15.89 -8.50 -15.93
N GLU A 193 -15.54 -8.11 -17.16
CA GLU A 193 -14.51 -7.11 -17.43
C GLU A 193 -14.84 -5.74 -16.80
N GLU A 194 -16.10 -5.30 -16.88
CA GLU A 194 -16.56 -4.05 -16.26
C GLU A 194 -16.30 -4.03 -14.73
N LYS A 195 -16.42 -5.18 -14.05
CA LYS A 195 -16.10 -5.28 -12.63
C LYS A 195 -14.61 -5.10 -12.36
N ARG A 196 -13.76 -5.62 -13.25
CA ARG A 196 -12.30 -5.46 -13.15
C ARG A 196 -11.89 -4.00 -13.35
N GLU A 197 -12.46 -3.32 -14.34
CA GLU A 197 -12.18 -1.91 -14.65
C GLU A 197 -12.52 -0.97 -13.49
N LYS A 198 -13.57 -1.28 -12.70
CA LYS A 198 -13.91 -0.52 -11.49
C LYS A 198 -12.80 -0.51 -10.43
N PHE A 199 -11.83 -1.44 -10.52
CA PHE A 199 -10.70 -1.55 -9.59
C PHE A 199 -9.40 -0.97 -10.16
N ASP A 200 -9.42 -0.45 -11.39
CA ASP A 200 -8.26 0.14 -12.04
C ASP A 200 -7.46 1.05 -11.11
N VAL A 201 -6.13 0.91 -11.17
CA VAL A 201 -5.24 1.76 -10.39
C VAL A 201 -5.43 3.21 -10.80
N GLN A 202 -5.61 4.08 -9.82
CA GLN A 202 -5.86 5.49 -10.03
C GLN A 202 -4.58 6.31 -9.94
N MET A 203 -3.56 5.83 -9.22
CA MET A 203 -2.30 6.53 -8.97
C MET A 203 -1.25 5.64 -8.31
N HIS A 204 -0.02 6.16 -8.28
CA HIS A 204 1.13 5.55 -7.64
C HIS A 204 1.60 6.43 -6.50
N ILE A 205 1.91 5.84 -5.36
CA ILE A 205 2.47 6.52 -4.20
C ILE A 205 3.85 5.96 -3.87
N PHE A 206 4.70 6.80 -3.27
CA PHE A 206 6.10 6.49 -2.98
C PHE A 206 6.92 6.13 -4.22
N TYR A 207 6.59 6.68 -5.39
CA TYR A 207 7.14 6.28 -6.69
C TYR A 207 8.64 6.54 -6.85
N LYS A 208 9.25 7.41 -6.03
CA LYS A 208 10.72 7.57 -5.94
C LYS A 208 11.44 6.27 -5.53
N GLN A 209 10.73 5.34 -4.90
CA GLN A 209 11.30 4.08 -4.40
C GLN A 209 11.07 2.88 -5.32
N ARG A 210 10.39 3.08 -6.46
CA ARG A 210 10.08 2.01 -7.43
C ARG A 210 11.34 1.28 -7.88
N VAL A 211 11.16 0.02 -8.27
CA VAL A 211 12.23 -0.82 -8.82
C VAL A 211 12.04 -1.12 -10.30
N VAL A 212 10.90 -0.72 -10.86
CA VAL A 212 10.57 -0.76 -12.28
C VAL A 212 9.81 0.51 -12.62
N ASP A 213 10.04 1.04 -13.82
CA ASP A 213 9.26 2.15 -14.37
C ASP A 213 7.91 1.65 -14.91
N LEU A 214 6.85 2.41 -14.66
CA LEU A 214 5.46 2.12 -15.04
C LEU A 214 4.85 3.33 -15.76
N PRO A 215 5.06 3.46 -17.09
CA PRO A 215 4.47 4.51 -17.91
C PRO A 215 3.04 4.13 -18.32
N ASP A 216 2.09 4.23 -17.39
CA ASP A 216 0.68 3.81 -17.54
C ASP A 216 -0.33 4.97 -17.58
N GLY A 217 0.15 6.21 -17.70
CA GLY A 217 -0.64 7.43 -17.73
C GLY A 217 -1.24 7.83 -16.38
N ARG A 218 -0.95 7.10 -15.29
CA ARG A 218 -1.52 7.39 -13.95
C ARG A 218 -0.61 8.35 -13.16
N PRO A 219 -1.18 9.28 -12.35
CA PRO A 219 -0.43 10.16 -11.48
C PRO A 219 0.60 9.43 -10.60
N LYS A 220 1.82 9.97 -10.53
CA LYS A 220 2.94 9.40 -9.76
C LYS A 220 3.33 10.34 -8.63
N TRP A 221 3.10 9.97 -7.38
CA TRP A 221 3.45 10.79 -6.21
C TRP A 221 4.77 10.34 -5.58
N ALA A 222 5.62 11.30 -5.22
CA ALA A 222 6.93 11.05 -4.61
C ALA A 222 6.81 10.32 -3.25
N ALA A 223 5.76 10.62 -2.48
CA ALA A 223 5.38 9.96 -1.24
C ALA A 223 3.87 9.72 -1.23
N LEU A 224 3.15 10.18 -0.20
CA LEU A 224 1.69 10.08 -0.15
C LEU A 224 1.04 11.01 -1.19
N ASP A 225 -0.07 10.56 -1.76
CA ASP A 225 -0.91 11.34 -2.66
C ASP A 225 -1.43 12.61 -1.98
N GLU A 226 -1.54 13.69 -2.78
CA GLU A 226 -1.99 15.03 -2.37
C GLU A 226 -1.14 15.73 -1.29
N LYS A 227 -0.14 15.03 -0.75
CA LYS A 227 0.73 15.49 0.34
C LYS A 227 2.20 15.51 -0.06
N SER A 228 2.51 15.23 -1.32
CA SER A 228 3.88 15.20 -1.82
C SER A 228 3.97 15.75 -3.24
N GLU A 229 5.18 15.85 -3.75
CA GLU A 229 5.44 16.25 -5.13
C GLU A 229 4.83 15.23 -6.11
N LEU A 230 4.05 15.74 -7.08
CA LEU A 230 3.65 14.97 -8.25
C LEU A 230 4.84 14.91 -9.21
N MET A 231 5.22 13.70 -9.59
CA MET A 231 6.37 13.40 -10.44
C MET A 231 5.94 13.27 -11.90
N ASP A 232 6.85 13.67 -12.79
CA ASP A 232 6.71 13.39 -14.22
C ASP A 232 6.83 11.87 -14.47
N GLU A 233 6.00 11.36 -15.37
CA GLU A 233 5.90 9.93 -15.67
C GLU A 233 7.15 9.39 -16.35
N LEU A 234 7.69 10.18 -17.27
CA LEU A 234 8.95 9.93 -17.93
C LEU A 234 10.01 10.65 -17.11
N LEU A 235 10.86 9.91 -16.40
CA LEU A 235 12.10 10.51 -15.92
C LEU A 235 12.85 10.97 -17.16
N ASP A 236 12.89 12.28 -17.34
CA ASP A 236 13.47 13.01 -18.45
C ASP A 236 14.71 12.36 -19.10
N ASP A 237 14.51 11.47 -20.07
CA ASP A 237 15.56 11.16 -21.06
C ASP A 237 15.96 12.46 -21.78
N GLU A 238 15.00 13.37 -21.97
CA GLU A 238 15.20 14.73 -22.50
C GLU A 238 16.10 15.64 -21.65
N LYS A 239 16.10 15.51 -20.31
CA LYS A 239 16.92 16.36 -19.43
C LYS A 239 18.34 15.79 -19.32
N SER A 240 18.49 14.46 -19.44
CA SER A 240 19.81 13.85 -19.59
C SER A 240 20.47 14.25 -20.92
N GLU A 241 19.71 14.31 -22.01
CA GLU A 241 20.18 14.84 -23.30
C GLU A 241 20.50 16.33 -23.22
N LYS A 242 19.61 17.16 -22.68
CA LYS A 242 19.85 18.62 -22.55
C LYS A 242 21.04 18.96 -21.65
N ILE A 243 21.29 18.20 -20.58
CA ILE A 243 22.47 18.37 -19.72
C ILE A 243 23.75 17.86 -20.40
N SER A 244 23.68 16.78 -21.19
CA SER A 244 24.84 16.26 -21.93
C SER A 244 25.23 17.19 -23.09
N VAL A 245 24.24 17.74 -23.80
CA VAL A 245 24.44 18.69 -24.91
C VAL A 245 24.99 20.02 -24.38
N SER A 246 24.45 20.56 -23.28
CA SER A 246 24.97 21.81 -22.70
C SER A 246 26.40 21.70 -22.17
N LYS A 247 26.76 20.58 -21.53
CA LYS A 247 28.14 20.29 -21.10
C LYS A 247 29.09 20.10 -22.30
N ALA A 248 28.62 19.48 -23.38
CA ALA A 248 29.41 19.31 -24.60
C ALA A 248 29.67 20.66 -25.30
N THR A 249 28.67 21.55 -25.34
CA THR A 249 28.82 22.89 -25.93
C THR A 249 29.78 23.77 -25.13
N GLU A 250 29.69 23.79 -23.79
CA GLU A 250 30.59 24.57 -22.93
C GLU A 250 32.05 24.08 -22.99
N SER A 251 32.25 22.75 -23.04
CA SER A 251 33.56 22.12 -23.25
C SER A 251 34.18 22.55 -24.59
N SER A 252 33.39 22.56 -25.66
CA SER A 252 33.86 22.89 -27.00
C SER A 252 34.23 24.38 -27.17
N GLU A 253 33.48 25.30 -26.56
CA GLU A 253 33.78 26.74 -26.61
C GLU A 253 35.01 27.09 -25.76
N SER A 254 35.19 26.45 -24.61
CA SER A 254 36.38 26.58 -23.75
C SER A 254 37.65 26.09 -24.45
N ALA A 255 37.58 24.96 -25.17
CA ALA A 255 38.68 24.44 -25.97
C ALA A 255 39.05 25.33 -27.16
N LYS A 256 38.06 26.01 -27.77
CA LYS A 256 38.28 26.92 -28.90
C LYS A 256 38.94 28.23 -28.45
N ARG A 257 38.56 28.79 -27.30
CA ARG A 257 39.18 30.00 -26.71
C ARG A 257 40.64 29.82 -26.30
N LYS A 258 41.05 28.62 -25.88
CA LYS A 258 42.45 28.31 -25.53
C LYS A 258 43.38 28.10 -26.73
N ARG A 259 42.86 27.92 -27.94
CA ARG A 259 43.66 27.74 -29.17
C ARG A 259 43.87 29.03 -29.95
N THR A 260 43.17 30.10 -29.59
CA THR A 260 43.22 31.42 -30.25
C THR A 260 43.90 32.49 -29.38
N ALA A 261 44.53 32.09 -28.28
CA ALA A 261 45.28 32.96 -27.36
C ALA A 261 46.76 32.58 -27.37
#